data_AF-A0A2M7WG02-F1
#
_entry.id   AF-A0A2M7WG02-F1
#
_cell.length_a   1.000
_cell.length_b   1.000
_cell.length_c   1.000
_cell.angle_alpha   90.00
_cell.angle_beta   90.00
_cell.angle_gamma   90.00
#
_symmetry.space_group_name_H-M   'P 1'
#
loop_
_entity.id
_entity.type
_entity.pdbx_description
1 polymer ?
#
loop_
_entity_poly.entity_id
_entity_poly.type
_entity_poly.pdbx_seq_one_letter_code
_entity_poly.pdbx_strand_id
1 'polypeptide(L)'
;MKRTLPLAIVFVAGMIMVIQHFIPSQQSEFVYEYANDWVICVGIYAIMLGIWSLVRVTVEKARRDPDERVYSIVTLVAMAVMIIAGLKSESLQTGSFFMKIFQYVLIPIQATIFSLLAFYIASAAYRAFRARSALATLLLLTAFIVMLRMIPLGPISSVNQTVVGWILSVPNLAAKRAIIMGVGLGAIAMSMKIILGIERSYLGRD
;
A
#
# COMPACT_ATOMS: atom_id res chain seq x y z
N MET A 1 -28.79 14.69 -19.12
CA MET A 1 -28.08 15.99 -19.00
C MET A 1 -27.31 16.17 -17.69
N LYS A 2 -27.83 15.78 -16.51
CA LYS A 2 -27.11 15.94 -15.22
C LYS A 2 -25.78 15.15 -15.10
N ARG A 3 -25.60 14.07 -15.87
CA ARG A 3 -24.37 13.23 -15.88
C ARG A 3 -23.44 13.49 -17.06
N THR A 4 -23.92 14.09 -18.14
CA THR A 4 -23.11 14.31 -19.35
C THR A 4 -22.10 15.44 -19.17
N LEU A 5 -22.45 16.47 -18.39
CA LEU A 5 -21.57 17.60 -18.11
C LEU A 5 -20.38 17.20 -17.21
N PRO A 6 -20.55 16.47 -16.08
CA PRO A 6 -19.42 15.93 -15.32
C PRO A 6 -18.51 15.00 -16.13
N LEU A 7 -19.09 14.13 -16.98
CA LEU A 7 -18.30 13.24 -17.83
C LEU A 7 -17.48 14.00 -18.87
N ALA A 8 -18.05 15.05 -19.47
CA ALA A 8 -17.32 15.90 -20.41
C ALA A 8 -16.14 16.62 -19.72
N ILE A 9 -16.34 17.11 -18.50
CA ILE A 9 -15.28 17.76 -17.71
C ILE A 9 -14.15 16.77 -17.42
N VAL A 10 -14.47 15.55 -16.95
CA VAL A 10 -13.47 14.53 -16.66
C VAL A 10 -12.72 14.10 -17.91
N PHE A 11 -13.41 13.95 -19.04
CA PHE A 11 -12.78 13.63 -20.32
C PHE A 11 -11.79 14.72 -20.76
N VAL A 12 -12.22 15.99 -20.75
CA VAL A 12 -11.38 17.12 -21.15
C VAL A 12 -10.19 17.29 -20.22
N ALA A 13 -10.41 17.28 -18.90
CA ALA A 13 -9.34 17.39 -17.91
C ALA A 13 -8.35 16.22 -18.02
N GLY A 14 -8.86 14.99 -18.18
CA GLY A 14 -8.03 13.81 -18.39
C GLY A 14 -7.17 13.91 -19.66
N MET A 15 -7.76 14.36 -20.78
CA MET A 15 -7.03 14.57 -22.02
C MET A 15 -5.95 15.66 -21.89
N ILE A 16 -6.25 16.77 -21.20
CA ILE A 16 -5.27 17.82 -20.93
C ILE A 16 -4.09 17.25 -20.13
N MET A 17 -4.34 16.46 -19.09
CA MET A 17 -3.28 15.84 -18.28
C MET A 17 -2.43 14.84 -19.08
N VAL A 18 -3.05 14.06 -19.97
CA VAL A 18 -2.32 13.14 -20.86
C VAL A 18 -1.40 13.93 -21.80
N ILE A 19 -1.91 15.00 -22.43
CA ILE A 19 -1.13 15.82 -23.37
C ILE A 19 0.01 16.56 -22.63
N GLN A 20 -0.29 17.15 -21.48
CA GLN A 20 0.65 17.85 -20.61
C GLN A 20 1.86 16.98 -20.29
N HIS A 21 1.65 15.70 -19.95
CA HIS A 21 2.73 14.78 -19.60
C HIS A 21 3.79 14.59 -20.71
N PHE A 22 3.41 14.68 -22.00
CA PHE A 22 4.33 14.46 -23.12
C PHE A 22 4.97 15.74 -23.68
N ILE A 23 4.52 16.93 -23.25
CA ILE A 23 5.02 18.22 -23.76
C ILE A 23 5.80 18.95 -22.65
N PRO A 24 7.14 19.00 -22.71
CA PRO A 24 7.93 19.77 -21.75
C PRO A 24 7.95 21.26 -22.15
N SER A 25 6.91 22.00 -21.77
CA SER A 25 6.83 23.46 -21.95
C SER A 25 6.49 24.15 -20.63
N GLN A 26 6.83 25.43 -20.50
CA GLN A 26 6.55 26.21 -19.28
C GLN A 26 5.05 26.26 -18.93
N GLN A 27 4.18 26.23 -19.95
CA GLN A 27 2.73 26.17 -19.77
C GLN A 27 2.26 24.79 -19.28
N SER A 28 2.95 23.73 -19.69
CA SER A 28 2.69 22.36 -19.24
C SER A 28 3.05 22.18 -17.77
N GLU A 29 4.18 22.74 -17.32
CA GLU A 29 4.59 22.72 -15.92
C GLU A 29 3.58 23.45 -15.03
N PHE A 30 3.11 24.64 -15.44
CA PHE A 30 2.06 25.37 -14.73
C PHE A 30 0.77 24.55 -14.54
N VAL A 31 0.29 23.88 -15.60
CA VAL A 31 -0.92 23.04 -15.52
C VAL A 31 -0.72 21.86 -14.56
N TYR A 32 0.47 21.26 -14.56
CA TYR A 32 0.80 20.16 -13.67
C TYR A 32 0.90 20.57 -12.21
N GLU A 33 1.60 21.68 -11.91
CA GLU A 33 1.69 22.24 -10.57
C GLU A 33 0.31 22.63 -10.05
N TYR A 34 -0.48 23.33 -10.87
CA TYR A 34 -1.85 23.70 -10.52
C TYR A 34 -2.71 22.46 -10.23
N ALA A 35 -2.63 21.41 -11.05
CA ALA A 35 -3.34 20.15 -10.81
C ALA A 35 -2.88 19.47 -9.51
N ASN A 36 -1.58 19.47 -9.21
CA ASN A 36 -1.05 18.92 -7.97
C ASN A 36 -1.49 19.71 -6.75
N ASP A 37 -1.55 21.04 -6.83
CA ASP A 37 -2.07 21.88 -5.75
C ASP A 37 -3.53 21.50 -5.43
N TRP A 38 -4.35 21.27 -6.46
CA TRP A 38 -5.71 20.76 -6.28
C TRP A 38 -5.74 19.37 -5.65
N VAL A 39 -4.85 18.46 -6.05
CA VAL A 39 -4.73 17.13 -5.42
C VAL A 39 -4.39 17.24 -3.94
N ILE A 40 -3.47 18.15 -3.57
CA ILE A 40 -3.12 18.41 -2.16
C ILE A 40 -4.31 18.98 -1.41
N CYS A 41 -5.00 19.98 -1.98
CA CYS A 41 -6.19 20.58 -1.38
C CYS A 41 -7.28 19.54 -1.12
N VAL A 42 -7.61 18.72 -2.13
CA VAL A 42 -8.58 17.61 -2.01
C VAL A 42 -8.08 16.57 -1.01
N GLY A 43 -6.78 16.28 -0.98
CA GLY A 43 -6.15 15.35 -0.06
C GLY A 43 -6.35 15.73 1.41
N ILE A 44 -6.26 17.03 1.74
CA ILE A 44 -6.52 17.53 3.10
C ILE A 44 -7.97 17.23 3.52
N TYR A 45 -8.95 17.50 2.65
CA TYR A 45 -10.35 17.16 2.92
C TYR A 45 -10.59 15.64 2.97
N ALA A 46 -9.90 14.87 2.13
CA ALA A 46 -9.99 13.42 2.10
C ALA A 46 -9.50 12.80 3.41
N ILE A 47 -8.47 13.36 4.04
CA ILE A 47 -8.00 12.92 5.37
C ILE A 47 -9.11 13.14 6.41
N MET A 48 -9.78 14.30 6.39
CA MET A 48 -10.88 14.58 7.32
C MET A 48 -12.04 13.58 7.12
N LEU A 49 -12.41 13.31 5.87
CA LEU A 49 -13.43 12.30 5.55
C LEU A 49 -13.00 10.89 5.94
N GLY A 50 -11.71 10.56 5.80
CA GLY A 50 -11.13 9.29 6.22
C GLY A 50 -11.23 9.08 7.72
N ILE A 51 -10.87 10.10 8.52
CA ILE A 51 -11.02 10.08 9.98
C ILE A 51 -12.49 9.93 10.36
N TRP A 52 -13.38 10.71 9.74
CA TRP A 52 -14.82 10.64 10.00
C TRP A 52 -15.40 9.27 9.67
N SER A 53 -15.02 8.70 8.52
CA SER A 53 -15.45 7.37 8.08
C SER A 53 -15.00 6.29 9.07
N LEU A 54 -13.74 6.34 9.51
CA LEU A 54 -13.20 5.41 10.51
C LEU A 54 -13.98 5.51 11.82
N VAL A 55 -14.16 6.72 12.35
CA VAL A 55 -14.92 6.94 13.59
C VAL A 55 -16.35 6.41 13.45
N ARG A 56 -17.03 6.73 12.34
CA ARG A 56 -18.40 6.30 12.10
C ARG A 56 -18.51 4.77 12.10
N VAL A 57 -17.67 4.09 11.32
CA VAL A 57 -17.68 2.62 11.20
C VAL A 57 -17.34 1.97 12.54
N THR A 58 -16.33 2.45 13.26
CA THR A 58 -15.92 1.88 14.55
C THR A 58 -16.98 2.10 15.63
N VAL A 59 -17.64 3.27 15.67
CA VAL A 59 -18.75 3.53 16.61
C VAL A 59 -19.97 2.67 16.28
N GLU A 60 -20.30 2.51 15.00
CA GLU A 60 -21.41 1.65 14.56
C GLU A 60 -21.14 0.18 14.91
N LYS A 61 -19.92 -0.29 14.72
CA LYS A 61 -19.45 -1.62 15.12
C LYS A 61 -19.59 -1.83 16.64
N ALA A 62 -19.14 -0.86 17.44
CA ALA A 62 -19.25 -0.89 18.90
C ALA A 62 -20.70 -0.91 19.43
N ARG A 63 -21.65 -0.37 18.66
CA ARG A 63 -23.08 -0.36 19.01
C ARG A 63 -23.79 -1.64 18.60
N ARG A 64 -23.38 -2.24 17.47
CA ARG A 64 -24.02 -3.44 16.92
C ARG A 64 -23.57 -4.73 17.59
N ASP A 65 -22.28 -4.83 17.91
CA ASP A 65 -21.69 -6.08 18.40
C ASP A 65 -21.08 -5.87 19.82
N PRO A 66 -21.68 -6.46 20.87
CA PRO A 66 -21.16 -6.39 22.23
C PRO A 66 -19.74 -6.96 22.38
N ASP A 67 -19.40 -8.01 21.65
CA ASP A 67 -18.10 -8.70 21.78
C ASP A 67 -16.97 -7.84 21.18
N GLU A 68 -17.29 -7.04 20.17
CA GLU A 68 -16.33 -6.14 19.53
C GLU A 68 -16.25 -4.74 20.14
N ARG A 69 -17.07 -4.46 21.15
CA ARG A 69 -17.18 -3.14 21.76
C ARG A 69 -15.88 -2.69 22.41
N VAL A 70 -15.18 -3.59 23.09
CA VAL A 70 -13.89 -3.30 23.75
C VAL A 70 -12.83 -2.92 22.70
N TYR A 71 -12.71 -3.70 21.63
CA TYR A 71 -11.74 -3.44 20.56
C TYR A 71 -12.02 -2.10 19.87
N SER A 72 -13.29 -1.81 19.60
CA SER A 72 -13.70 -0.55 18.99
C SER A 72 -13.36 0.67 19.87
N ILE A 73 -13.58 0.57 21.19
CA ILE A 73 -13.21 1.63 22.14
C ILE A 73 -11.68 1.83 22.16
N VAL A 74 -10.92 0.74 22.22
CA VAL A 74 -9.44 0.79 22.19
C VAL A 74 -8.96 1.48 20.91
N THR A 75 -9.55 1.17 19.74
CA THR A 75 -9.20 1.83 18.48
C THR A 75 -9.48 3.34 18.51
N LEU A 76 -10.65 3.77 18.99
CA LEU A 76 -11.00 5.20 19.06
C LEU A 76 -10.09 5.97 20.02
N VAL A 77 -9.78 5.39 21.17
CA VAL A 77 -8.87 5.98 22.16
C VAL A 77 -7.45 6.06 21.58
N ALA A 78 -6.94 4.99 20.99
CA ALA A 78 -5.61 4.97 20.38
C ALA A 78 -5.49 6.00 19.25
N MET A 79 -6.53 6.14 18.42
CA MET A 79 -6.59 7.16 17.36
C MET A 79 -6.51 8.57 17.96
N ALA A 80 -7.33 8.87 18.98
CA ALA A 80 -7.32 10.17 19.63
C ALA A 80 -5.96 10.49 20.28
N VAL A 81 -5.36 9.52 20.98
CA VAL A 81 -4.04 9.66 21.59
C VAL A 81 -2.98 9.96 20.53
N MET A 82 -2.97 9.24 19.41
CA MET A 82 -1.99 9.45 18.33
C MET A 82 -2.16 10.80 17.64
N ILE A 83 -3.40 11.24 17.39
CA ILE A 83 -3.67 12.56 16.82
C ILE A 83 -3.17 13.65 17.78
N ILE A 84 -3.59 13.61 19.05
CA ILE A 84 -3.22 14.62 20.05
C ILE A 84 -1.70 14.65 20.26
N ALA A 85 -1.06 13.48 20.35
CA ALA A 85 0.38 13.36 20.50
C ALA A 85 1.16 13.88 19.28
N GLY A 86 0.56 13.87 18.08
CA GLY A 86 1.19 14.29 16.83
C GLY A 86 0.94 15.76 16.43
N LEU A 87 0.14 16.54 17.17
CA LEU A 87 -0.25 17.90 16.76
C LEU A 87 0.92 18.91 16.70
N LYS A 88 1.98 18.69 17.49
CA LYS A 88 3.14 19.59 17.51
C LYS A 88 4.21 19.10 16.55
N SER A 89 4.88 20.00 15.83
CA SER A 89 6.00 19.67 14.92
C SER A 89 7.16 18.96 15.63
N GLU A 90 7.40 19.28 16.90
CA GLU A 90 8.39 18.63 17.77
C GLU A 90 8.09 17.13 18.02
N SER A 91 6.85 16.70 17.79
CA SER A 91 6.42 15.31 18.00
C SER A 91 7.06 14.34 17.01
N LEU A 92 7.63 14.82 15.91
CA LEU A 92 8.35 13.99 14.94
C LEU A 92 9.82 13.77 15.30
N GLN A 93 10.33 14.47 16.32
CA GLN A 93 11.72 14.32 16.75
C GLN A 93 11.95 13.00 17.49
N THR A 94 13.15 12.45 17.33
CA THR A 94 13.59 11.23 18.00
C THR A 94 13.49 11.39 19.52
N GLY A 95 12.70 10.54 20.18
CA GLY A 95 12.50 10.57 21.64
C GLY A 95 11.23 11.28 22.11
N SER A 96 10.45 11.89 21.20
CA SER A 96 9.14 12.45 21.52
C SER A 96 8.15 11.39 22.01
N PHE A 97 7.07 11.83 22.68
CA PHE A 97 6.01 10.92 23.12
C PHE A 97 5.35 10.18 21.96
N PHE A 98 5.06 10.87 20.86
CA PHE A 98 4.53 10.27 19.63
C PHE A 98 5.45 9.19 19.06
N MET A 99 6.75 9.49 18.95
CA MET A 99 7.72 8.53 18.41
C MET A 99 7.91 7.32 19.33
N LYS A 100 7.79 7.49 20.65
CA LYS A 100 7.81 6.36 21.59
C LYS A 100 6.62 5.45 21.39
N ILE A 101 5.40 5.98 21.29
CA ILE A 101 4.21 5.15 21.00
C ILE A 101 4.37 4.46 19.65
N PHE A 102 4.83 5.18 18.63
CA PHE A 102 5.09 4.60 17.32
C PHE A 102 6.10 3.45 17.38
N GLN A 103 7.25 3.65 18.03
CA GLN A 103 8.33 2.66 18.08
C GLN A 103 8.04 1.47 18.99
N TYR A 104 7.36 1.68 20.12
CA TYR A 104 7.13 0.62 21.10
C TYR A 104 5.75 -0.04 21.00
N VAL A 105 4.82 0.54 20.24
CA VAL A 105 3.49 -0.05 20.03
C VAL A 105 3.28 -0.43 18.56
N LEU A 106 3.43 0.51 17.63
CA LEU A 106 3.13 0.24 16.22
C LEU A 106 4.14 -0.74 15.61
N ILE A 107 5.44 -0.55 15.82
CA ILE A 107 6.47 -1.42 15.24
C ILE A 107 6.32 -2.88 15.74
N PRO A 108 6.17 -3.17 17.04
CA PRO A 108 5.93 -4.53 17.50
C PRO A 108 4.64 -5.14 16.95
N ILE A 109 3.53 -4.40 16.86
CA ILE A 109 2.28 -4.89 16.27
C ILE A 109 2.48 -5.25 14.79
N GLN A 110 3.20 -4.43 14.03
CA GLN A 110 3.52 -4.76 12.64
C GLN A 110 4.42 -5.99 12.54
N ALA A 111 5.39 -6.14 13.45
CA ALA A 111 6.26 -7.30 13.53
C ALA A 111 5.49 -8.59 13.87
N THR A 112 4.49 -8.54 14.77
CA THR A 112 3.67 -9.71 15.10
C THR A 112 2.78 -10.11 13.91
N ILE A 113 2.14 -9.16 13.23
CA ILE A 113 1.36 -9.44 12.01
C ILE A 113 2.26 -10.04 10.93
N PHE A 114 3.47 -9.49 10.73
CA PHE A 114 4.42 -10.01 9.75
C PHE A 114 4.93 -11.41 10.12
N SER A 115 5.18 -11.66 11.41
CA SER A 115 5.57 -12.98 11.92
C SER A 115 4.46 -14.01 11.71
N LEU A 116 3.20 -13.67 12.03
CA LEU A 116 2.05 -14.53 11.76
C LEU A 116 1.88 -14.79 10.26
N LEU A 117 1.99 -13.76 9.42
CA LEU A 117 1.93 -13.90 7.97
C LEU A 117 3.01 -14.86 7.47
N ALA A 118 4.25 -14.71 7.93
CA ALA A 118 5.36 -15.60 7.58
C ALA A 118 5.07 -17.04 8.01
N PHE A 119 4.56 -17.26 9.22
CA PHE A 119 4.17 -18.58 9.71
C PHE A 119 3.04 -19.20 8.88
N TYR A 120 1.98 -18.44 8.57
CA TYR A 120 0.87 -18.92 7.74
C TYR A 120 1.30 -19.21 6.30
N ILE A 121 2.13 -18.35 5.69
CA ILE A 121 2.71 -18.59 4.37
C ILE A 121 3.56 -19.86 4.42
N ALA A 122 4.44 -20.02 5.40
CA ALA A 122 5.27 -21.21 5.53
C ALA A 122 4.44 -22.48 5.72
N SER A 123 3.40 -22.46 6.56
CA SER A 123 2.49 -23.60 6.79
C SER A 123 1.67 -23.93 5.54
N ALA A 124 1.12 -22.93 4.85
CA ALA A 124 0.37 -23.10 3.62
C ALA A 124 1.29 -23.61 2.50
N ALA A 125 2.48 -23.02 2.37
CA ALA A 125 3.51 -23.45 1.44
C ALA A 125 3.94 -24.88 1.72
N TYR A 126 4.23 -25.27 2.95
CA TYR A 126 4.57 -26.66 3.31
C TYR A 126 3.44 -27.64 2.94
N ARG A 127 2.18 -27.27 3.20
CA ARG A 127 1.00 -28.08 2.85
C ARG A 127 0.78 -28.18 1.34
N ALA A 128 1.07 -27.10 0.60
CA ALA A 128 0.99 -27.04 -0.86
C ALA A 128 2.21 -27.70 -1.55
N PHE A 129 3.38 -27.65 -0.92
CA PHE A 129 4.66 -28.24 -1.32
C PHE A 129 4.83 -29.67 -0.83
N ARG A 130 3.73 -30.41 -0.60
CA ARG A 130 3.81 -31.87 -0.55
C ARG A 130 4.36 -32.30 -1.91
N ALA A 131 5.65 -32.65 -1.97
CA ALA A 131 6.45 -32.83 -3.19
C ALA A 131 5.75 -33.74 -4.22
N ARG A 132 4.90 -33.14 -5.05
CA ARG A 132 4.10 -33.81 -6.07
C ARG A 132 4.42 -33.31 -7.47
N SER A 133 5.15 -32.19 -7.61
CA SER A 133 5.56 -31.64 -8.90
C SER A 133 7.00 -31.13 -8.88
N ALA A 134 7.69 -31.23 -10.01
CA ALA A 134 9.06 -30.76 -10.17
C ALA A 134 9.21 -29.24 -9.87
N LEU A 135 8.19 -28.45 -10.18
CA LEU A 135 8.15 -27.01 -9.94
C LEU A 135 8.11 -26.67 -8.43
N ALA A 136 7.33 -27.43 -7.65
CA ALA A 136 7.26 -27.26 -6.19
C ALA A 136 8.62 -27.56 -5.52
N THR A 137 9.30 -28.61 -5.97
CA THR A 137 10.63 -28.98 -5.46
C THR A 137 11.68 -27.91 -5.79
N LEU A 138 11.65 -27.36 -7.00
CA LEU A 138 12.54 -26.27 -7.41
C LEU A 138 12.34 -25.03 -6.52
N LEU A 139 11.09 -24.64 -6.27
CA LEU A 139 10.76 -23.53 -5.38
C LEU A 139 11.22 -23.77 -3.94
N LEU A 140 11.00 -24.98 -3.42
CA LEU A 140 11.43 -25.36 -2.07
C LEU A 140 12.96 -25.28 -1.91
N LEU A 141 13.71 -25.82 -2.86
CA LEU A 141 15.17 -25.75 -2.87
C LEU A 141 15.67 -24.30 -2.97
N THR A 142 15.05 -23.51 -3.84
CA THR A 142 15.39 -22.09 -4.01
C THR A 142 15.14 -21.31 -2.72
N ALA A 143 14.00 -21.52 -2.06
CA ALA A 143 13.66 -20.89 -0.79
C ALA A 143 14.64 -21.30 0.33
N PHE A 144 14.98 -22.57 0.41
CA PHE A 144 15.96 -23.08 1.38
C PHE A 144 17.32 -22.39 1.22
N ILE A 145 17.85 -22.29 0.00
CA ILE A 145 19.12 -21.61 -0.30
C ILE A 145 19.04 -20.13 0.12
N VAL A 146 17.95 -19.43 -0.20
CA VAL A 146 17.76 -18.02 0.16
C VAL A 146 17.71 -17.81 1.68
N MET A 147 17.07 -18.71 2.44
CA MET A 147 17.01 -18.62 3.90
C MET A 147 18.39 -18.75 4.57
N LEU A 148 19.30 -19.53 3.98
CA LEU A 148 20.68 -19.67 4.47
C LEU A 148 21.52 -18.39 4.35
N ARG A 149 21.02 -17.35 3.66
CA ARG A 149 21.75 -16.08 3.47
C ARG A 149 22.19 -15.43 4.78
N MET A 150 21.36 -15.52 5.83
CA MET A 150 21.61 -14.86 7.12
C MET A 150 22.45 -15.71 8.08
N ILE A 151 22.79 -16.96 7.71
CA ILE A 151 23.56 -17.86 8.57
C ILE A 151 25.05 -17.77 8.18
N PRO A 152 25.96 -17.47 9.12
CA PRO A 152 27.40 -17.42 8.85
C PRO A 152 27.96 -18.83 8.67
N LEU A 153 27.94 -19.35 7.43
CA LEU A 153 28.40 -20.70 7.05
C LEU A 153 29.93 -20.85 6.90
N GLY A 154 30.72 -19.95 7.49
CA GLY A 154 32.18 -19.97 7.36
C GLY A 154 32.65 -19.83 5.89
N PRO A 155 33.60 -20.66 5.40
CA PRO A 155 34.19 -20.53 4.05
C PRO A 155 33.20 -20.60 2.88
N ILE A 156 32.06 -21.27 3.06
CA ILE A 156 31.04 -21.47 2.02
C ILE A 156 30.09 -20.25 1.93
N SER A 157 30.18 -19.31 2.87
CA SER A 157 29.32 -18.13 2.92
C SER A 157 29.43 -17.25 1.67
N SER A 158 30.63 -17.10 1.09
CA SER A 158 30.85 -16.29 -0.11
C SER A 158 30.06 -16.83 -1.31
N VAL A 159 30.16 -18.14 -1.56
CA VAL A 159 29.46 -18.82 -2.67
C VAL A 159 27.94 -18.75 -2.47
N ASN A 160 27.45 -19.00 -1.25
CA ASN A 160 26.02 -18.90 -0.94
C ASN A 160 25.49 -17.48 -1.19
N GLN A 161 26.22 -16.46 -0.78
CA GLN A 161 25.82 -15.06 -1.00
C GLN A 161 25.78 -14.70 -2.50
N THR A 162 26.70 -15.20 -3.32
CA THR A 162 26.68 -14.99 -4.78
C THR A 162 25.46 -15.65 -5.42
N VAL A 163 25.17 -16.90 -5.07
CA VAL A 163 24.01 -17.64 -5.62
C VAL A 163 22.70 -16.97 -5.19
N VAL A 164 22.55 -16.64 -3.92
CA VAL A 164 21.38 -15.90 -3.42
C VAL A 164 21.28 -14.53 -4.07
N GLY A 165 22.41 -13.83 -4.24
CA GLY A 165 22.48 -12.56 -4.96
C GLY A 165 21.95 -12.68 -6.39
N TRP A 166 22.36 -13.70 -7.13
CA TRP A 166 21.86 -13.97 -8.48
C TRP A 166 20.35 -14.27 -8.49
N ILE A 167 19.86 -15.14 -7.59
CA ILE A 167 18.42 -15.45 -7.46
C ILE A 167 17.60 -14.19 -7.19
N LEU A 168 18.07 -13.33 -6.28
CA LEU A 168 17.34 -12.12 -5.90
C LEU A 168 17.40 -11.01 -6.96
N SER A 169 18.52 -10.91 -7.69
CA SER A 169 18.76 -9.84 -8.68
C SER A 169 18.27 -10.15 -10.09
N VAL A 170 18.13 -11.43 -10.45
CA VAL A 170 17.71 -11.83 -11.80
C VAL A 170 16.25 -12.31 -11.81
N PRO A 171 15.89 -13.56 -11.41
CA PRO A 171 14.52 -14.04 -11.53
C PRO A 171 13.55 -13.33 -10.60
N ASN A 172 13.93 -13.07 -9.34
CA ASN A 172 13.05 -12.36 -8.41
C ASN A 172 12.83 -10.90 -8.82
N LEU A 173 13.87 -10.20 -9.26
CA LEU A 173 13.74 -8.83 -9.75
C LEU A 173 12.90 -8.76 -11.03
N ALA A 174 13.06 -9.73 -11.95
CA ALA A 174 12.24 -9.84 -13.15
C ALA A 174 10.76 -10.02 -12.79
N ALA A 175 10.43 -10.93 -11.86
CA ALA A 175 9.08 -11.13 -11.38
C ALA A 175 8.51 -9.88 -10.70
N LYS A 176 9.28 -9.23 -9.82
CA LYS A 176 8.87 -7.97 -9.17
C LYS A 176 8.58 -6.87 -10.19
N ARG A 177 9.44 -6.72 -11.19
CA ARG A 177 9.23 -5.76 -12.29
C ARG A 177 7.98 -6.10 -13.09
N ALA A 178 7.75 -7.37 -13.41
CA ALA A 178 6.55 -7.81 -14.12
C ALA A 178 5.26 -7.49 -13.32
N ILE A 179 5.26 -7.72 -12.00
CA ILE A 179 4.14 -7.35 -11.13
C ILE A 179 3.93 -5.83 -11.15
N ILE A 180 4.98 -5.03 -10.98
CA ILE A 180 4.88 -3.56 -10.99
C ILE A 180 4.36 -3.06 -12.35
N MET A 181 4.86 -3.61 -13.45
CA MET A 181 4.36 -3.29 -14.80
C MET A 181 2.90 -3.69 -14.95
N GLY A 182 2.50 -4.87 -14.48
CA GLY A 182 1.11 -5.32 -14.51
C GLY A 182 0.17 -4.42 -13.71
N VAL A 183 0.58 -4.02 -12.50
CA VAL A 183 -0.17 -3.08 -11.67
C VAL A 183 -0.25 -1.71 -12.35
N GLY A 184 0.86 -1.22 -12.93
CA GLY A 184 0.89 0.04 -13.66
C GLY A 184 -0.04 0.04 -14.86
N LEU A 185 -0.01 -1.00 -15.70
CA LEU A 185 -0.92 -1.18 -16.83
C LEU A 185 -2.38 -1.29 -16.36
N GLY A 186 -2.64 -1.99 -15.26
CA GLY A 186 -3.96 -2.07 -14.65
C GLY A 186 -4.49 -0.71 -14.19
N ALA A 187 -3.63 0.10 -13.56
CA ALA A 187 -3.96 1.46 -13.15
C ALA A 187 -4.25 2.36 -14.37
N ILE A 188 -3.42 2.31 -15.42
CA ILE A 188 -3.65 3.06 -16.67
C ILE A 188 -4.98 2.65 -17.32
N ALA A 189 -5.28 1.34 -17.38
CA ALA A 189 -6.53 0.84 -17.93
C ALA A 189 -7.75 1.34 -17.12
N MET A 190 -7.63 1.42 -15.80
CA MET A 190 -8.69 1.98 -14.94
C MET A 190 -8.86 3.49 -15.16
N SER A 191 -7.76 4.24 -15.16
CA SER A 191 -7.78 5.69 -15.45
C SER A 191 -8.39 5.98 -16.83
N MET A 192 -8.05 5.19 -17.85
CA MET A 192 -8.64 5.32 -19.18
C MET A 192 -10.15 5.03 -19.18
N LYS A 193 -10.61 3.99 -18.47
CA LYS A 193 -12.04 3.70 -18.31
C LYS A 193 -12.79 4.83 -17.62
N ILE A 194 -12.15 5.52 -16.66
CA ILE A 194 -12.71 6.70 -15.98
C ILE A 194 -12.77 7.89 -16.94
N ILE A 195 -11.68 8.21 -17.64
CA ILE A 195 -11.61 9.34 -18.61
C ILE A 195 -12.64 9.17 -19.72
N LEU A 196 -12.77 7.97 -20.28
CA LEU A 196 -13.75 7.65 -21.32
C LEU A 196 -15.19 7.54 -20.78
N GLY A 197 -15.39 7.65 -19.45
CA GLY A 197 -16.70 7.58 -18.83
C GLY A 197 -17.36 6.20 -18.88
N ILE A 198 -16.59 5.14 -19.08
CA ILE A 198 -17.03 3.74 -19.01
C ILE A 198 -17.25 3.35 -17.55
N GLU A 199 -16.30 3.69 -16.67
CA GLU A 199 -16.43 3.53 -15.22
C GLU A 199 -16.98 4.82 -14.60
N ARG A 200 -18.20 4.75 -14.07
CA ARG A 200 -18.92 5.91 -13.49
C ARG A 200 -19.13 5.79 -11.98
N SER A 201 -18.46 4.84 -11.33
CA SER A 201 -18.61 4.53 -9.90
C SER A 201 -18.33 5.74 -9.00
N TYR A 202 -17.50 6.68 -9.45
CA TYR A 202 -17.16 7.90 -8.72
C TYR A 202 -18.26 8.98 -8.74
N LEU A 203 -19.26 8.87 -9.63
CA LEU A 203 -20.34 9.87 -9.76
C LEU A 203 -21.47 9.71 -8.72
N GLY A 204 -21.30 8.80 -7.76
CA GLY A 204 -22.34 8.45 -6.79
C GLY A 204 -23.44 7.58 -7.41
N ARG A 205 -24.08 6.75 -6.58
CA ARG A 205 -25.16 5.85 -7.01
C ARG A 205 -26.47 6.63 -6.91
N ASP A 206 -27.05 6.97 -8.06
CA ASP A 206 -28.46 7.35 -8.33
C ASP A 206 -28.76 7.10 -9.81
#